data_AF-A0A822GS04-F1
#
_entry.id   AF-A0A822GS04-F1
#
_cell.length_a   1.000
_cell.length_b   1.000
_cell.length_c   1.000
_cell.angle_alpha   90.00
_cell.angle_beta   90.00
_cell.angle_gamma   90.00
#
_symmetry.space_group_name_H-M   'P 1'
#
loop_
_entity.id
_entity.type
_entity.pdbx_description
1 polymer ?
#
loop_
_entity_poly.entity_id
_entity_poly.type
_entity_poly.pdbx_seq_one_letter_code
_entity_poly.pdbx_strand_id
1 'polypeptide(L)'
;MYMKQQLGNGETNLRTLGRVLSEMGKFDLAEKYFTRLLKELPPNDPLLGDLYKDLGKIASHTGDYNKSVQCLEKSLALKNPSALTGILHDDEGSHSI
;
A
#
# COMPACT_ATOMS: atom_id res chain seq x y z
N MET A 1 3.97 -35.58 3.54
CA MET A 1 4.30 -34.70 2.38
C MET A 1 3.21 -33.65 2.26
N TYR A 2 3.45 -32.44 2.75
CA TYR A 2 2.49 -31.32 2.66
C TYR A 2 2.60 -30.73 1.25
N MET A 3 1.77 -31.22 0.33
CA MET A 3 1.71 -30.66 -1.02
C MET A 3 1.01 -29.31 -0.95
N LYS A 4 1.82 -28.27 -1.17
CA LYS A 4 1.48 -26.87 -1.35
C LYS A 4 0.15 -26.72 -2.09
N GLN A 5 -0.91 -26.43 -1.35
CA GLN A 5 -2.18 -25.99 -1.88
C GLN A 5 -1.90 -24.70 -2.66
N GLN A 6 -2.13 -24.76 -3.97
CA GLN A 6 -1.92 -23.72 -4.98
C GLN A 6 -1.90 -22.30 -4.40
N LEU A 7 -0.70 -21.80 -4.12
CA LEU A 7 -0.45 -20.46 -3.62
C LEU A 7 -0.49 -19.39 -4.73
N GLY A 8 -1.25 -19.64 -5.80
CA GLY A 8 -1.50 -18.65 -6.86
C GLY A 8 -2.73 -17.77 -6.61
N ASN A 9 -3.59 -18.16 -5.65
CA ASN A 9 -4.82 -17.42 -5.28
C ASN A 9 -4.81 -16.91 -3.82
N GLY A 10 -3.82 -17.28 -3.02
CA GLY A 10 -3.76 -16.95 -1.59
C GLY A 10 -3.51 -15.47 -1.31
N GLU A 11 -2.66 -14.83 -2.12
CA GLU A 11 -2.27 -13.42 -1.99
C GLU A 11 -3.43 -12.49 -2.35
N THR A 12 -4.12 -12.80 -3.46
CA THR A 12 -5.37 -12.13 -3.87
C THR A 12 -6.46 -12.32 -2.83
N ASN A 13 -6.56 -13.51 -2.22
CA ASN A 13 -7.51 -13.77 -1.14
C ASN A 13 -7.23 -12.95 0.11
N LEU A 14 -5.99 -12.89 0.60
CA LEU A 14 -5.63 -12.13 1.80
C LEU A 14 -5.81 -10.62 1.59
N ARG A 15 -5.46 -10.11 0.41
CA ARG A 15 -5.72 -8.70 0.06
C ARG A 15 -7.23 -8.41 0.00
N THR A 16 -7.99 -9.28 -0.66
CA THR A 16 -9.45 -9.14 -0.76
C THR A 16 -10.10 -9.21 0.62
N LEU A 17 -9.64 -10.12 1.48
CA LEU A 17 -10.06 -10.22 2.87
C LEU A 17 -9.75 -8.93 3.66
N GLY A 18 -8.54 -8.40 3.54
CA GLY A 18 -8.15 -7.13 4.16
C GLY A 18 -9.05 -5.97 3.71
N ARG A 19 -9.40 -5.92 2.42
CA ARG A 19 -10.33 -4.92 1.89
C ARG A 19 -11.74 -5.07 2.46
N VAL A 20 -12.29 -6.29 2.49
CA VAL A 20 -13.60 -6.56 3.11
C VAL A 20 -13.60 -6.18 4.59
N LEU A 21 -12.52 -6.48 5.32
CA LEU A 21 -12.36 -6.08 6.72
C LEU A 21 -12.35 -4.56 6.90
N SER A 22 -11.69 -3.83 5.99
CA SER A 22 -11.71 -2.36 5.98
C SER A 22 -13.13 -1.81 5.76
N GLU A 23 -13.87 -2.37 4.79
CA GLU A 23 -15.27 -1.98 4.55
C GLU A 23 -16.19 -2.30 5.74
N MET A 24 -15.85 -3.35 6.53
CA MET A 24 -16.53 -3.68 7.78
C MET A 24 -16.11 -2.77 8.96
N GLY A 25 -15.23 -1.79 8.76
CA GLY A 25 -14.69 -0.92 9.82
C GLY A 25 -13.64 -1.59 10.71
N LYS A 26 -13.17 -2.80 10.35
CA LYS A 26 -12.16 -3.56 11.11
C LYS A 26 -10.74 -3.20 10.65
N PHE A 27 -10.37 -1.94 10.85
CA PHE A 27 -9.11 -1.36 10.36
C PHE A 27 -7.86 -2.04 10.92
N ASP A 28 -7.80 -2.34 12.22
CA ASP A 28 -6.67 -3.05 12.85
C ASP A 28 -6.39 -4.42 12.21
N LEU A 29 -7.45 -5.18 11.96
CA LEU A 29 -7.35 -6.50 11.34
C LEU A 29 -6.88 -6.35 9.89
N ALA A 30 -7.45 -5.41 9.15
CA ALA A 30 -7.07 -5.15 7.77
C ALA A 30 -5.59 -4.74 7.65
N GLU A 31 -5.11 -3.84 8.53
CA GLU A 31 -3.71 -3.42 8.59
C GLU A 31 -2.78 -4.61 8.91
N LYS A 32 -3.18 -5.50 9.82
CA LYS A 32 -2.41 -6.71 10.15
C LYS A 32 -2.25 -7.65 8.95
N TYR A 33 -3.32 -7.85 8.17
CA TYR A 33 -3.28 -8.69 6.97
C TYR A 33 -2.43 -8.07 5.86
N PHE A 34 -2.57 -6.77 5.61
CA PHE A 34 -1.74 -6.06 4.64
C PHE A 34 -0.27 -6.04 5.06
N THR A 35 0.05 -5.80 6.33
CA THR A 35 1.43 -5.86 6.84
C THR A 35 2.05 -7.24 6.66
N ARG A 36 1.25 -8.31 6.83
CA ARG A 36 1.72 -9.67 6.56
C ARG A 36 2.00 -9.88 5.07
N LEU A 37 1.11 -9.43 4.18
CA LEU A 37 1.35 -9.50 2.73
C LEU A 37 2.63 -8.76 2.34
N LEU A 38 2.85 -7.57 2.89
CA LEU A 38 4.05 -6.75 2.66
C LEU A 38 5.35 -7.49 2.99
N LYS A 39 5.34 -8.38 3.98
CA LYS A 39 6.51 -9.19 4.37
C LYS A 39 6.73 -10.41 3.49
N GLU A 40 5.66 -10.93 2.89
CA GLU A 40 5.70 -12.12 2.03
C GLU A 40 5.99 -11.75 0.57
N LEU A 41 5.58 -10.55 0.14
CA LEU A 41 5.75 -10.07 -1.22
C LEU A 41 7.20 -9.64 -1.50
N PRO A 42 7.77 -10.00 -2.65
CA PRO A 42 9.08 -9.51 -3.06
C PRO A 42 9.05 -7.99 -3.30
N PRO A 43 10.17 -7.27 -3.12
CA PRO A 43 10.22 -5.81 -3.19
C PRO A 43 9.87 -5.21 -4.56
N ASN A 44 9.82 -6.04 -5.61
CA ASN A 44 9.46 -5.63 -6.97
C ASN A 44 8.09 -6.17 -7.41
N ASP A 45 7.27 -6.62 -6.46
CA ASP A 45 5.96 -7.17 -6.78
C ASP A 45 4.98 -6.07 -7.19
N PRO A 46 4.25 -6.21 -8.32
CA PRO A 46 3.27 -5.22 -8.75
C PRO A 46 2.12 -5.01 -7.73
N LEU A 47 1.87 -5.99 -6.84
CA LEU A 47 0.85 -5.89 -5.78
C LEU A 47 1.25 -4.94 -4.66
N LEU A 48 2.54 -4.64 -4.48
CA LEU A 48 3.00 -3.73 -3.42
C LEU A 48 2.37 -2.35 -3.54
N GLY A 49 2.31 -1.80 -4.75
CA GLY A 49 1.68 -0.50 -4.99
C GLY A 49 0.21 -0.50 -4.57
N ASP A 50 -0.54 -1.53 -4.95
CA ASP A 50 -1.94 -1.66 -4.54
C ASP A 50 -2.11 -1.86 -3.03
N LEU A 51 -1.18 -2.55 -2.37
CA LEU A 51 -1.22 -2.77 -0.94
C LEU A 51 -1.00 -1.47 -0.15
N TYR A 52 -0.03 -0.66 -0.57
CA TYR A 52 0.20 0.67 0.01
C TYR A 52 -1.00 1.59 -0.20
N LYS A 53 -1.66 1.52 -1.36
CA LYS A 53 -2.90 2.26 -1.60
C LYS A 53 -4.02 1.81 -0.65
N ASP A 54 -4.18 0.51 -0.44
CA ASP A 54 -5.20 -0.03 0.46
C ASP A 54 -4.90 0.32 1.93
N LEU A 55 -3.62 0.35 2.35
CA LEU A 55 -3.20 0.88 3.65
C LEU A 55 -3.47 2.39 3.80
N GLY A 56 -3.23 3.17 2.75
CA GLY A 56 -3.52 4.60 2.74
C GLY A 56 -5.01 4.87 2.95
N LYS A 57 -5.89 4.08 2.31
CA LYS A 57 -7.33 4.16 2.54
C LYS A 57 -7.72 3.86 3.99
N ILE A 58 -7.12 2.82 4.59
CA ILE A 58 -7.37 2.52 6.01
C ILE A 58 -6.96 3.71 6.88
N ALA A 59 -5.76 4.26 6.67
CA ALA A 59 -5.29 5.42 7.42
C ALA A 59 -6.21 6.64 7.24
N SER A 60 -6.74 6.85 6.03
CA SER A 60 -7.74 7.90 5.80
C SER A 60 -9.05 7.63 6.56
N HIS A 61 -9.48 6.37 6.68
CA HIS A 61 -10.67 6.01 7.43
C HIS A 61 -10.48 6.09 8.95
N THR A 62 -9.24 5.90 9.45
CA THR A 62 -8.91 6.05 10.88
C THR A 62 -8.65 7.51 11.28
N GLY A 63 -8.60 8.44 10.31
CA GLY A 63 -8.32 9.86 10.53
C GLY A 63 -6.84 10.23 10.50
N ASP A 64 -5.95 9.27 10.24
CA ASP A 64 -4.51 9.47 10.09
C ASP A 64 -4.14 9.91 8.67
N TYR A 65 -4.55 11.13 8.30
CA TYR A 65 -4.32 11.68 6.97
C TYR A 65 -2.84 11.75 6.59
N ASN A 66 -1.95 12.02 7.55
CA ASN A 66 -0.50 12.07 7.30
C ASN A 66 0.03 10.69 6.89
N LYS A 67 -0.39 9.62 7.58
CA LYS A 67 -0.04 8.24 7.23
C LYS A 67 -0.66 7.83 5.89
N SER A 68 -1.88 8.29 5.60
CA SER A 68 -2.55 8.08 4.32
C SER A 68 -1.75 8.63 3.15
N VAL A 69 -1.32 9.89 3.23
CA VAL A 69 -0.51 10.54 2.19
C VAL A 69 0.79 9.78 1.95
N GLN A 70 1.55 9.50 3.01
CA GLN A 70 2.80 8.75 2.89
C GLN A 70 2.61 7.36 2.24
N CYS A 71 1.50 6.68 2.53
CA CYS A 71 1.20 5.39 1.91
C CYS A 71 0.85 5.55 0.42
N LEU A 72 0.08 6.57 0.06
CA LEU A 72 -0.27 6.85 -1.34
C LEU A 72 0.96 7.28 -2.16
N GLU A 73 1.86 8.07 -1.59
CA GLU A 73 3.14 8.44 -2.21
C GLU A 73 4.01 7.21 -2.48
N LYS A 74 4.14 6.30 -1.51
CA LYS A 74 4.86 5.02 -1.71
C LYS A 74 4.20 4.15 -2.78
N SER A 75 2.87 4.08 -2.79
CA SER A 75 2.12 3.39 -3.85
C SER A 75 2.43 3.96 -5.23
N LEU A 76 2.45 5.29 -5.35
CA LEU A 76 2.77 5.99 -6.60
C LEU A 76 4.22 5.76 -7.02
N ALA A 77 5.17 5.83 -6.09
CA ALA A 77 6.59 5.56 -6.33
C ALA A 77 6.82 4.17 -6.91
N LEU A 78 6.11 3.16 -6.40
CA LEU A 78 6.20 1.78 -6.87
C LEU A 78 5.53 1.56 -8.22
N LYS A 79 4.45 2.28 -8.50
CA LYS A 79 3.72 2.16 -9.78
C LYS A 79 4.33 2.98 -10.90
N ASN A 80 4.83 4.15 -10.57
CA ASN A 80 5.39 5.14 -11.49
C ASN A 80 6.60 5.82 -10.82
N PRO A 81 7.76 5.14 -10.76
CA PRO A 81 8.96 5.70 -10.12
C PRO A 81 9.40 7.03 -10.75
N SER A 82 9.12 7.22 -12.04
CA SER A 82 9.40 8.45 -12.79
C SER A 82 8.47 9.62 -12.44
N ALA A 83 7.30 9.39 -11.84
CA ALA A 83 6.38 10.46 -11.46
C ALA A 83 6.87 11.26 -10.23
N LEU A 84 7.67 10.63 -9.37
CA LEU A 84 8.15 11.25 -8.13
C LEU A 84 9.31 12.23 -8.39
N THR A 85 10.10 11.99 -9.44
CA THR A 85 11.18 12.88 -9.88
C THR A 85 10.66 14.23 -10.39
N GLY A 86 9.40 14.31 -10.86
CA GLY A 86 8.78 15.57 -11.25
C GLY A 86 8.40 16.42 -10.04
N ILE A 87 7.74 15.82 -9.04
CA ILE A 87 7.19 16.54 -7.87
C ILE A 87 8.29 17.12 -6.98
N LEU A 88 9.46 16.46 -6.89
CA LEU A 88 10.60 16.98 -6.10
C LEU A 88 11.39 18.09 -6.79
N HIS A 89 11.30 18.23 -8.12
CA HIS A 89 12.04 19.27 -8.84
C HIS A 89 11.29 20.62 -8.89
N ASP A 90 9.99 20.63 -8.65
CA ASP A 90 9.16 21.84 -8.77
C ASP A 90 9.13 22.69 -7.48
N ASP A 91 9.68 22.22 -6.35
CA ASP A 91 9.63 22.95 -5.05
C ASP A 91 10.97 23.63 -4.65
N GLU A 92 12.09 23.34 -5.33
CA GLU A 92 13.39 23.98 -5.09
C GLU A 92 13.65 25.18 -6.04
N GLY A 93 12.67 26.08 -6.20
CA GLY A 93 12.76 27.11 -7.25
C GLY A 93 12.04 28.43 -7.02
N SER A 94 11.62 28.77 -5.79
CA SER A 94 11.05 30.10 -5.51
C SER A 94 11.32 30.56 -4.08
N HIS A 95 12.58 30.86 -3.76
CA HIS A 95 12.95 31.96 -2.88
C HIS A 95 14.48 32.08 -2.84
N SER A 96 15.04 33.04 -3.56
CA SER A 96 16.14 33.86 -3.04
C SER A 96 16.21 35.15 -3.83
N ILE A 97 16.33 36.23 -3.06
CA ILE A 97 16.31 37.65 -3.38
C ILE A 97 17.41 38.04 -4.37
#